data_AF-A0A538DHZ2-F1
#
_entry.id   AF-A0A538DHZ2-F1
#
_cell.length_a   1.000
_cell.length_b   1.000
_cell.length_c   1.000
_cell.angle_alpha   90.00
_cell.angle_beta   90.00
_cell.angle_gamma   90.00
#
_symmetry.space_group_name_H-M   'P 1'
#
loop_
_entity.id
_entity.type
_entity.pdbx_description
1 polymer ?
#
loop_
_entity_poly.entity_id
_entity_poly.type
_entity_poly.pdbx_seq_one_letter_code
_entity_poly.pdbx_strand_id
1 'polypeptide(L)'
;MLGRVLGVMFGGATAGMGIGAIVVPGLISGLGVHGALVATGAFMTALVLLSWPGLRRIDAATSAPARELALLDGVPMFTPLPLAAKEQLARSLVRVNHPAGGKILSEGETGDRFYIVASGHAKVTRNGEPLRDCGPGDYFGEIALLRDVPRTATVTASDEVELYALERAAFIDAATGHAAGREAGENIVREQLARVSL
;
A
#
# COMPACT_ATOMS: atom_id res chain seq x y z
N MET A 1 5.71 -11.40 -20.51
CA MET A 1 5.76 -9.92 -20.66
C MET A 1 7.19 -9.36 -20.61
N LEU A 2 8.12 -9.98 -19.87
CA LEU A 2 9.53 -9.54 -19.76
C LEU A 2 10.25 -9.36 -21.11
N GLY A 3 10.07 -10.27 -22.07
CA GLY A 3 10.75 -10.22 -23.37
C GLY A 3 10.35 -9.04 -24.27
N ARG A 4 9.10 -8.55 -24.18
CA ARG A 4 8.62 -7.40 -24.96
C ARG A 4 9.19 -6.09 -24.41
N VAL A 5 9.27 -5.97 -23.08
CA VAL A 5 9.86 -4.80 -22.41
C VAL A 5 11.37 -4.75 -22.66
N LEU A 6 12.05 -5.88 -22.55
CA LEU A 6 13.49 -5.98 -22.82
C LEU A 6 13.81 -5.65 -24.29
N GLY A 7 12.98 -6.13 -25.24
CA GLY A 7 13.15 -5.83 -26.65
C GLY A 7 12.98 -4.34 -27.00
N VAL A 8 12.00 -3.66 -26.39
CA VAL A 8 11.81 -2.20 -26.59
C VAL A 8 12.97 -1.40 -25.99
N MET A 9 13.44 -1.79 -24.80
CA MET A 9 14.60 -1.16 -24.15
C MET A 9 15.89 -1.28 -24.97
N PHE A 10 16.21 -2.50 -25.43
CA PHE A 10 17.42 -2.74 -26.23
C PHE A 10 17.32 -2.15 -27.64
N GLY A 11 16.14 -2.23 -28.27
CA GLY A 11 15.90 -1.62 -29.59
C GLY A 11 16.01 -0.11 -29.57
N GLY A 12 15.52 0.55 -28.51
CA GLY A 12 15.71 1.98 -28.32
C GLY A 12 17.17 2.37 -28.13
N ALA A 13 17.92 1.58 -27.34
CA ALA A 13 19.33 1.83 -27.09
C ALA A 13 20.20 1.72 -28.36
N THR A 14 19.97 0.70 -29.19
CA THR A 14 20.74 0.50 -30.44
C THR A 14 20.38 1.52 -31.51
N ALA A 15 19.10 1.89 -31.64
CA ALA A 15 18.67 2.97 -32.51
C ALA A 15 19.31 4.31 -32.10
N GLY A 16 19.40 4.59 -30.80
CA GLY A 16 20.06 5.77 -30.25
C GLY A 16 21.55 5.84 -30.61
N MET A 17 22.28 4.73 -30.49
CA MET A 17 23.68 4.65 -30.92
C MET A 17 23.85 4.90 -32.42
N GLY A 18 22.97 4.32 -33.25
CA GLY A 18 23.01 4.51 -34.70
C GLY A 18 22.79 5.97 -35.12
N ILE A 19 21.83 6.66 -34.50
CA ILE A 19 21.59 8.08 -34.73
C ILE A 19 22.79 8.91 -34.26
N GLY A 20 23.36 8.59 -33.09
CA GLY A 20 24.56 9.25 -32.57
C GLY A 20 25.75 9.18 -33.53
N ALA A 21 25.98 8.02 -34.14
CA ALA A 21 27.09 7.82 -35.08
C ALA A 21 26.98 8.68 -36.36
N ILE A 22 25.78 9.07 -36.77
CA ILE A 22 25.55 9.91 -37.96
C ILE A 22 25.56 11.40 -37.60
N VAL A 23 24.98 11.76 -36.46
CA VAL A 23 24.81 13.16 -36.05
C VAL A 23 26.09 13.75 -35.48
N VAL A 24 26.88 12.98 -34.72
CA VAL A 24 28.08 13.46 -34.02
C VAL A 24 29.17 13.95 -34.98
N PRO A 25 29.54 13.25 -36.09
CA PRO A 25 30.54 13.74 -37.04
C PRO A 25 30.13 15.05 -37.74
N GLY A 26 28.83 15.21 -38.04
CA GLY A 26 28.28 16.46 -38.60
C GLY A 26 28.35 17.62 -37.61
N LEU A 27 28.09 17.35 -36.33
CA LEU A 27 28.19 18.35 -35.26
C LEU A 27 29.64 18.80 -35.02
N ILE A 28 30.59 17.86 -35.04
CA ILE A 28 32.02 18.14 -34.83
C ILE A 28 32.59 18.96 -36.01
N SER A 29 32.18 18.66 -37.24
CA SER A 29 32.65 19.39 -38.44
C SER A 29 32.09 20.81 -38.53
N GLY A 30 30.87 21.06 -38.04
CA GLY A 30 30.26 22.39 -38.06
C GLY A 30 30.61 23.29 -36.87
N LEU A 31 30.66 22.75 -35.65
CA LEU A 31 30.79 23.52 -34.40
C LEU A 31 32.16 23.37 -33.71
N GLY A 32 33.03 22.50 -34.24
CA GLY A 32 34.27 22.11 -33.60
C GLY A 32 34.06 21.26 -32.34
N VAL A 33 35.15 20.70 -31.82
CA VAL A 33 35.11 19.80 -30.64
C VAL A 33 34.53 20.49 -29.41
N HIS A 34 34.85 21.76 -29.20
CA HIS A 34 34.34 22.54 -28.06
C HIS A 34 32.83 22.80 -28.18
N GLY A 35 32.33 23.08 -29.38
CA GLY A 35 30.90 23.26 -29.61
C GLY A 35 30.10 21.95 -29.49
N ALA A 36 30.67 20.81 -29.89
CA ALA A 36 30.07 19.50 -29.70
C ALA A 36 29.97 19.10 -28.20
N LEU A 37 30.97 19.45 -27.39
CA LEU A 37 30.94 19.25 -25.94
C LEU A 37 29.84 20.09 -25.27
N VAL A 38 29.71 21.36 -25.65
CA VAL A 38 28.65 22.23 -25.12
C VAL A 38 27.26 21.74 -25.57
N ALA A 39 27.11 21.33 -26.82
CA ALA A 39 25.84 20.86 -27.36
C ALA A 39 25.34 19.58 -26.68
N THR A 40 26.23 18.63 -26.41
CA THR A 40 25.86 17.39 -25.71
C THR A 40 25.47 17.64 -24.25
N GLY A 41 26.20 18.51 -23.54
CA GLY A 41 25.85 18.94 -22.18
C GLY A 41 24.50 19.68 -22.12
N ALA A 42 24.26 20.61 -23.05
CA ALA A 42 23.00 21.33 -23.16
C ALA A 42 21.83 20.39 -23.49
N PHE A 43 22.04 19.40 -24.36
CA PHE A 43 21.05 18.41 -24.72
C PHE A 43 20.66 17.52 -23.54
N MET A 44 21.63 17.01 -22.77
CA MET A 44 21.37 16.25 -21.55
C MET A 44 20.60 17.06 -20.52
N THR A 45 21.00 18.32 -20.30
CA THR A 45 20.33 19.22 -19.35
C THR A 45 18.89 19.52 -19.79
N ALA A 46 18.68 19.79 -21.09
CA ALA A 46 17.36 20.01 -21.66
C ALA A 46 16.47 18.77 -21.55
N LEU A 47 16.99 17.58 -21.85
CA LEU A 47 16.28 16.29 -21.69
C LEU A 47 15.83 16.07 -20.25
N VAL A 48 16.70 16.35 -19.28
CA VAL A 48 16.37 16.28 -17.85
C VAL A 48 15.27 17.27 -17.53
N LEU A 49 15.39 18.55 -17.91
CA LEU A 49 14.37 19.58 -17.66
C LEU A 49 13.02 19.27 -18.31
N LEU A 50 13.02 18.70 -19.52
CA LEU A 50 11.81 18.27 -20.25
C LEU A 50 11.14 17.07 -19.59
N SER A 51 11.93 16.11 -19.08
CA SER A 51 11.42 14.90 -18.41
C SER A 51 11.00 15.16 -16.96
N TRP A 52 11.59 16.19 -16.34
CA TRP A 52 11.40 16.57 -14.94
C TRP A 52 9.93 16.74 -14.50
N PRO A 53 9.05 17.45 -15.22
CA PRO A 53 7.64 17.55 -14.84
C PRO A 53 6.88 16.23 -14.95
N GLY A 54 7.28 15.33 -15.86
CA GLY A 54 6.72 13.98 -15.96
C GLY A 54 7.13 13.10 -14.79
N LEU A 55 8.42 13.12 -14.44
CA LEU A 55 8.96 12.36 -13.32
C LEU A 55 8.40 12.87 -11.98
N ARG A 56 8.31 14.20 -11.80
CA ARG A 56 7.67 14.81 -10.62
C ARG A 56 6.19 14.48 -10.48
N ARG A 57 5.45 14.27 -11.57
CA ARG A 57 4.04 13.83 -11.49
C ARG A 57 3.93 12.40 -10.97
N ILE A 58 4.88 11.54 -11.32
CA ILE A 58 4.95 10.16 -10.81
C ILE A 58 5.29 10.21 -9.31
N ASP A 59 6.31 10.97 -8.92
CA ASP A 59 6.69 11.11 -7.50
C ASP A 59 5.58 11.79 -6.66
N ALA A 60 4.90 12.80 -7.21
CA ALA A 60 3.79 13.48 -6.53
C ALA A 60 2.55 12.58 -6.36
N ALA A 61 2.34 11.63 -7.27
CA ALA A 61 1.36 10.57 -7.08
C ALA A 61 1.83 9.51 -6.06
N THR A 62 3.08 9.56 -5.58
CA THR A 62 3.73 8.50 -4.80
C THR A 62 3.85 8.78 -3.30
N SER A 63 3.46 9.94 -2.78
CA SER A 63 3.36 10.12 -1.32
C SER A 63 2.13 9.38 -0.77
N ALA A 64 2.30 8.13 -0.32
CA ALA A 64 1.32 7.51 0.56
C ALA A 64 1.27 8.36 1.84
N PRO A 65 0.08 8.72 2.34
CA PRO A 65 0.00 9.63 3.47
C PRO A 65 0.67 8.97 4.69
N ALA A 66 1.61 9.70 5.31
CA ALA A 66 2.56 9.15 6.27
C ALA A 66 1.89 8.53 7.52
N ARG A 67 0.66 8.98 7.82
CA ARG A 67 -0.14 8.49 8.95
C ARG A 67 -0.66 7.07 8.69
N GLU A 68 -1.12 6.80 7.47
CA GLU A 68 -1.69 5.53 7.02
C GLU A 68 -0.61 4.46 6.97
N LEU A 69 0.59 4.82 6.51
CA LEU A 69 1.77 3.95 6.60
C LEU A 69 2.11 3.59 8.05
N ALA A 70 2.11 4.58 8.96
CA ALA A 70 2.39 4.34 10.37
C ALA A 70 1.35 3.42 11.03
N LEU A 71 0.07 3.53 10.64
CA LEU A 71 -0.98 2.62 11.10
C LEU A 71 -0.74 1.18 10.62
N LEU A 72 -0.33 0.99 9.36
CA LEU A 72 -0.02 -0.34 8.83
C LEU A 72 1.22 -0.96 9.50
N ASP A 73 2.24 -0.16 9.82
CA ASP A 73 3.42 -0.63 10.54
C ASP A 73 3.10 -1.11 11.96
N GLY A 74 2.08 -0.54 12.60
CA GLY A 74 1.58 -0.97 13.90
C GLY A 74 0.84 -2.31 13.89
N VAL A 75 0.42 -2.80 12.72
CA VAL A 75 -0.32 -4.07 12.58
C VAL A 75 0.66 -5.21 12.30
N PRO A 76 0.85 -6.19 13.21
CA PRO A 76 1.86 -7.23 13.05
C PRO A 76 1.71 -8.09 11.79
N MET A 77 0.49 -8.27 11.29
CA MET A 77 0.25 -9.05 10.06
C MET A 77 0.77 -8.36 8.79
N PHE A 78 0.95 -7.03 8.81
CA PHE A 78 1.44 -6.24 7.69
C PHE A 78 2.91 -5.85 7.83
N THR A 79 3.52 -6.00 9.01
CA THR A 79 4.95 -5.78 9.24
C THR A 79 5.87 -6.46 8.22
N PRO A 80 5.68 -7.73 7.82
CA PRO A 80 6.57 -8.40 6.87
C PRO A 80 6.42 -7.96 5.41
N LEU A 81 5.46 -7.08 5.09
CA LEU A 81 5.26 -6.62 3.73
C LEU A 81 6.37 -5.64 3.29
N PRO A 82 6.82 -5.71 2.03
CA PRO A 82 7.75 -4.72 1.49
C PRO A 82 7.12 -3.33 1.47
N LEU A 83 7.96 -2.29 1.56
CA LEU A 83 7.50 -0.89 1.62
C LEU A 83 6.52 -0.53 0.48
N ALA A 84 6.82 -0.95 -0.75
CA ALA A 84 5.95 -0.70 -1.90
C ALA A 84 4.53 -1.29 -1.72
N ALA A 85 4.42 -2.48 -1.10
CA ALA A 85 3.12 -3.09 -0.80
C ALA A 85 2.38 -2.34 0.31
N LYS A 86 3.10 -1.89 1.36
CA LYS A 86 2.52 -1.04 2.41
C LYS A 86 2.04 0.29 1.86
N GLU A 87 2.78 0.92 0.96
CA GLU A 87 2.37 2.16 0.29
C GLU A 87 1.11 1.97 -0.56
N GLN A 88 1.01 0.84 -1.27
CA GLN A 88 -0.20 0.50 -2.03
C GLN A 88 -1.41 0.27 -1.10
N LEU A 89 -1.21 -0.41 0.02
CA LEU A 89 -2.25 -0.63 1.02
C LEU A 89 -2.67 0.67 1.69
N ALA A 90 -1.73 1.54 2.04
CA ALA A 90 -1.98 2.83 2.66
C ALA A 90 -2.91 3.70 1.80
N ARG A 91 -2.79 3.63 0.47
CA ARG A 91 -3.70 4.31 -0.48
C ARG A 91 -5.10 3.69 -0.54
N SER A 92 -5.21 2.42 -0.19
CA SER A 92 -6.47 1.68 -0.22
C SER A 92 -7.24 1.80 1.09
N LEU A 93 -6.63 2.40 2.12
CA LEU A 93 -7.29 2.66 3.39
C LEU A 93 -8.29 3.81 3.25
N VAL A 94 -9.50 3.58 3.74
CA VAL A 94 -10.58 4.57 3.76
C VAL A 94 -10.86 4.98 5.19
N ARG A 95 -10.80 6.27 5.48
CA ARG A 95 -11.13 6.82 6.81
C ARG A 95 -12.64 6.68 7.07
N VAL A 96 -13.00 6.13 8.23
CA VAL A 96 -14.39 5.94 8.68
C VAL A 96 -14.50 6.38 10.14
N ASN A 97 -15.45 7.26 10.44
CA ASN A 97 -15.70 7.73 11.80
C ASN A 97 -17.01 7.15 12.32
N HIS A 98 -17.03 6.78 13.60
CA HIS A 98 -18.25 6.37 14.28
C HIS A 98 -18.43 7.18 15.58
N PRO A 99 -19.66 7.62 15.88
CA PRO A 99 -19.96 8.26 17.16
C PRO A 99 -19.97 7.24 18.30
N ALA A 100 -19.86 7.73 19.54
CA ALA A 100 -20.00 6.90 20.73
C ALA A 100 -21.33 6.12 20.73
N GLY A 101 -21.27 4.83 21.07
CA GLY A 101 -22.39 3.90 21.01
C GLY A 101 -22.73 3.40 19.60
N GLY A 102 -22.06 3.89 18.56
CA GLY A 102 -22.24 3.45 17.18
C GLY A 102 -21.80 2.00 17.00
N LYS A 103 -22.65 1.17 16.38
CA LYS A 103 -22.28 -0.20 16.02
C LYS A 103 -21.44 -0.20 14.74
N ILE A 104 -20.22 -0.73 14.82
CA ILE A 104 -19.26 -0.76 13.72
C ILE A 104 -19.39 -2.07 12.94
N LEU A 105 -19.52 -3.19 13.65
CA LEU A 105 -19.75 -4.52 13.10
C LEU A 105 -20.82 -5.23 13.92
N SER A 106 -21.67 -6.04 13.29
CA SER A 106 -22.61 -6.92 14.01
C SER A 106 -22.21 -8.38 13.83
N GLU A 107 -22.31 -9.15 14.91
CA GLU A 107 -22.17 -10.61 14.86
C GLU A 107 -23.19 -11.24 13.90
N GLY A 108 -22.76 -12.22 13.11
CA GLY A 108 -23.59 -12.94 12.15
C GLY A 108 -23.74 -12.25 10.78
N GLU A 109 -23.32 -10.99 10.63
CA GLU A 109 -23.33 -10.29 9.34
C GLU A 109 -22.18 -10.76 8.44
N THR A 110 -22.34 -10.59 7.12
CA THR A 110 -21.25 -10.85 6.17
C THR A 110 -20.16 -9.79 6.33
N GLY A 111 -18.90 -10.23 6.46
CA GLY A 111 -17.75 -9.34 6.57
C GLY A 111 -17.09 -9.03 5.22
N ASP A 112 -17.00 -7.75 4.88
CA ASP A 112 -16.41 -7.22 3.65
C ASP A 112 -15.19 -6.31 3.88
N ARG A 113 -14.94 -5.89 5.13
CA ARG A 113 -13.88 -4.94 5.49
C ARG A 113 -13.09 -5.34 6.74
N PHE A 114 -11.83 -4.92 6.77
CA PHE A 114 -10.94 -4.96 7.93
C PHE A 114 -10.78 -3.53 8.46
N TYR A 115 -10.60 -3.35 9.77
CA TYR A 115 -10.52 -2.03 10.39
C TYR A 115 -9.29 -1.91 11.31
N ILE A 116 -8.63 -0.76 11.26
CA ILE A 116 -7.56 -0.33 12.17
C ILE A 116 -8.07 0.88 12.95
N VAL A 117 -7.87 0.90 14.27
CA VAL A 117 -8.24 2.02 15.13
C VAL A 117 -7.15 3.08 15.10
N ALA A 118 -7.47 4.28 14.63
CA ALA A 118 -6.53 5.41 14.63
C ALA A 118 -6.67 6.28 15.89
N SER A 119 -7.88 6.46 16.39
CA SER A 119 -8.15 7.13 17.68
C SER A 119 -9.48 6.70 18.26
N GLY A 120 -9.66 6.86 19.58
CA GLY A 120 -10.84 6.41 20.30
C GLY A 120 -10.78 4.93 20.67
N HIS A 121 -11.90 4.39 21.15
CA HIS A 121 -12.02 3.07 21.73
C HIS A 121 -13.31 2.37 21.27
N ALA A 122 -13.24 1.06 21.13
CA ALA A 122 -14.37 0.21 20.81
C ALA A 122 -14.40 -1.04 21.70
N LYS A 123 -15.61 -1.54 21.96
CA LYS A 123 -15.87 -2.76 22.70
C LYS A 123 -16.22 -3.89 21.74
N VAL A 124 -15.57 -5.03 21.90
CA VAL A 124 -15.87 -6.26 21.17
C VAL A 124 -16.67 -7.18 22.09
N THR A 125 -17.84 -7.60 21.63
CA THR A 125 -18.77 -8.48 22.35
C THR A 125 -19.13 -9.68 21.49
N ARG A 126 -19.33 -10.85 22.09
CA ARG A 126 -19.76 -12.07 21.40
C ARG A 126 -20.86 -12.73 22.19
N ASN A 127 -21.99 -13.05 21.56
CA ASN A 127 -23.19 -13.53 22.25
C ASN A 127 -23.63 -12.64 23.44
N GLY A 128 -23.37 -11.33 23.35
CA GLY A 128 -23.67 -10.37 24.42
C GLY A 128 -22.59 -10.25 25.52
N GLU A 129 -21.61 -11.16 25.56
CA GLU A 129 -20.54 -11.14 26.55
C GLU A 129 -19.34 -10.30 26.06
N PRO A 130 -18.70 -9.49 26.94
CA PRO A 130 -17.52 -8.72 26.59
C PRO A 130 -16.31 -9.62 26.36
N LEU A 131 -15.67 -9.46 25.20
CA LEU A 131 -14.51 -10.27 24.81
C LEU A 131 -13.20 -9.49 24.98
N ARG A 132 -13.16 -8.24 24.51
CA ARG A 132 -12.03 -7.33 24.65
C ARG A 132 -12.41 -5.89 24.33
N ASP A 133 -11.63 -4.96 24.84
CA ASP A 133 -11.60 -3.57 24.37
C ASP A 133 -10.55 -3.41 23.25
N CYS A 134 -10.76 -2.44 22.38
CA CYS A 134 -9.83 -2.02 21.32
C CYS A 134 -9.56 -0.52 21.46
N GLY A 135 -8.31 -0.12 21.37
CA GLY A 135 -7.85 1.27 21.35
C GLY A 135 -6.95 1.59 20.16
N PRO A 136 -6.31 2.76 20.13
CA PRO A 136 -5.45 3.17 19.03
C PRO A 136 -4.32 2.15 18.75
N GLY A 137 -4.17 1.77 17.48
CA GLY A 137 -3.22 0.73 17.05
C GLY A 137 -3.80 -0.69 17.04
N ASP A 138 -4.93 -0.93 17.72
CA ASP A 138 -5.65 -2.20 17.59
C ASP A 138 -6.40 -2.29 16.25
N TYR A 139 -6.75 -3.51 15.88
CA TYR A 139 -7.49 -3.82 14.66
C TYR A 139 -8.53 -4.91 14.92
N PHE A 140 -9.51 -5.03 14.01
CA PHE A 140 -10.55 -6.06 14.07
C PHE A 140 -11.16 -6.34 12.69
N GLY A 141 -11.88 -7.46 12.60
CA GLY A 141 -12.61 -7.89 11.40
C GLY A 141 -11.83 -8.84 10.49
N GLU A 142 -10.61 -9.22 10.87
CA GLU A 142 -9.71 -10.14 10.18
C GLU A 142 -10.28 -11.56 10.04
N ILE A 143 -10.96 -12.07 11.07
CA ILE A 143 -11.41 -13.47 11.12
C ILE A 143 -12.40 -13.78 10.00
N ALA A 144 -13.40 -12.90 9.81
CA ALA A 144 -14.43 -13.07 8.79
C ALA A 144 -13.85 -13.07 7.36
N LEU A 145 -12.77 -12.32 7.14
CA LEU A 145 -12.09 -12.26 5.85
C LEU A 145 -11.19 -13.47 5.62
N LEU A 146 -10.34 -13.81 6.59
CA LEU A 146 -9.36 -14.90 6.46
C LEU A 146 -10.00 -16.29 6.42
N ARG A 147 -11.11 -16.49 7.14
CA ARG A 147 -11.79 -17.79 7.24
C ARG A 147 -13.02 -17.90 6.36
N ASP A 148 -13.37 -16.83 5.67
CA ASP A 148 -14.58 -16.73 4.85
C ASP A 148 -15.86 -17.13 5.62
N VAL A 149 -15.99 -16.61 6.84
CA VAL A 149 -17.14 -16.86 7.74
C VAL A 149 -17.85 -15.54 8.07
N PRO A 150 -19.12 -15.57 8.53
CA PRO A 150 -19.78 -14.39 9.08
C PRO A 150 -18.99 -13.77 10.24
N ARG A 151 -19.26 -12.49 10.55
CA ARG A 151 -18.66 -11.78 11.68
C ARG A 151 -18.87 -12.57 12.97
N THR A 152 -17.78 -12.85 13.68
CA THR A 152 -17.79 -13.71 14.88
C THR A 152 -18.11 -12.96 16.17
N ALA A 153 -18.18 -11.62 16.11
CA ALA A 153 -18.39 -10.74 17.24
C ALA A 153 -18.99 -9.40 16.76
N THR A 154 -19.70 -8.73 17.66
CA THR A 154 -20.19 -7.37 17.49
C THR A 154 -19.15 -6.38 18.02
N VAL A 155 -18.89 -5.31 17.27
CA VAL A 155 -17.98 -4.23 17.68
C VAL A 155 -18.77 -2.94 17.79
N THR A 156 -18.72 -2.29 18.96
CA THR A 156 -19.45 -1.05 19.26
C THR A 156 -18.47 0.00 19.73
N ALA A 157 -18.56 1.22 19.21
CA ALA A 157 -17.75 2.35 19.64
C ALA A 157 -18.08 2.72 21.09
N SER A 158 -17.06 2.80 21.95
CA SER A 158 -17.21 3.22 23.35
C SER A 158 -17.21 4.75 23.47
N ASP A 159 -16.45 5.42 22.61
CA ASP A 159 -16.37 6.87 22.44
C ASP A 159 -16.39 7.22 20.94
N GLU A 160 -16.13 8.48 20.57
CA GLU A 160 -15.94 8.83 19.16
C GLU A 160 -14.66 8.18 18.61
N VAL A 161 -14.83 7.26 17.65
CA VAL A 161 -13.74 6.45 17.13
C VAL A 161 -13.47 6.77 15.66
N GLU A 162 -12.19 6.97 15.36
CA GLU A 162 -11.68 7.09 14.00
C GLU A 162 -11.04 5.76 13.59
N LEU A 163 -11.50 5.22 12.48
CA LEU A 163 -11.05 3.96 11.93
C LEU A 163 -10.50 4.17 10.52
N TYR A 164 -9.58 3.29 10.13
CA TYR A 164 -9.20 3.12 8.73
C TYR A 164 -9.63 1.73 8.27
N ALA A 165 -10.50 1.71 7.26
CA ALA A 165 -11.08 0.50 6.70
C ALA A 165 -10.31 0.07 5.45
N LEU A 166 -10.08 -1.24 5.33
CA LEU A 166 -9.50 -1.88 4.15
C LEU A 166 -10.52 -2.86 3.56
N GLU A 167 -10.76 -2.79 2.26
CA GLU A 167 -11.66 -3.72 1.58
C GLU A 167 -11.10 -5.15 1.55
N ARG A 168 -12.01 -6.14 1.56
CA ARG A 168 -11.67 -7.57 1.52
C ARG A 168 -10.64 -7.91 0.44
N ALA A 169 -10.82 -7.42 -0.78
CA ALA A 169 -9.92 -7.76 -1.89
C ALA A 169 -8.47 -7.31 -1.59
N ALA A 170 -8.29 -6.05 -1.16
CA ALA A 170 -6.98 -5.51 -0.81
C ALA A 170 -6.39 -6.19 0.43
N PHE A 171 -7.22 -6.50 1.43
CA PHE A 171 -6.80 -7.23 2.62
C PHE A 171 -6.32 -8.65 2.30
N ILE A 172 -7.08 -9.41 1.49
CA ILE A 172 -6.71 -10.78 1.11
C ILE A 172 -5.45 -10.78 0.25
N ASP A 173 -5.33 -9.87 -0.71
CA ASP A 173 -4.12 -9.73 -1.52
C ASP A 173 -2.88 -9.45 -0.65
N ALA A 174 -3.00 -8.55 0.34
CA ALA A 174 -1.93 -8.28 1.30
C ALA A 174 -1.59 -9.49 2.18
N ALA A 175 -2.61 -10.13 2.77
CA ALA A 175 -2.45 -11.21 3.73
C ALA A 175 -1.99 -12.53 3.08
N THR A 176 -2.38 -12.79 1.84
CA THR A 176 -2.13 -14.06 1.13
C THR A 176 -1.11 -13.97 0.00
N GLY A 177 -0.96 -12.79 -0.63
CA GLY A 177 -0.06 -12.56 -1.76
C GLY A 177 1.43 -12.51 -1.40
N HIS A 178 1.76 -12.34 -0.11
CA HIS A 178 3.13 -12.37 0.38
C HIS A 178 3.29 -13.52 1.37
N ALA A 179 4.14 -14.51 1.06
CA ALA A 179 4.36 -15.70 1.88
C ALA A 179 4.64 -15.40 3.37
N ALA A 180 5.23 -14.24 3.68
CA ALA A 180 5.51 -13.79 5.03
C ALA A 180 4.28 -13.21 5.78
N GLY A 181 3.29 -12.64 5.08
CA GLY A 181 2.01 -12.24 5.68
C GLY A 181 1.14 -13.44 6.09
N ARG A 182 1.29 -14.56 5.38
CA ARG A 182 0.58 -15.82 5.64
C ARG A 182 0.93 -16.42 7.01
N GLU A 183 2.22 -16.47 7.36
CA GLU A 183 2.65 -17.00 8.66
C GLU A 183 2.26 -16.08 9.84
N ALA A 184 2.42 -14.76 9.68
CA ALA A 184 2.04 -13.80 10.72
C ALA A 184 0.51 -13.80 10.95
N GLY A 185 -0.29 -13.80 9.89
CA GLY A 185 -1.74 -13.87 9.97
C GLY A 185 -2.25 -15.17 10.58
N GLU A 186 -1.69 -16.33 10.19
CA GLU A 186 -2.10 -17.62 10.74
C GLU A 186 -1.75 -17.75 12.25
N ASN A 187 -0.61 -17.22 12.68
CA ASN A 187 -0.20 -17.26 14.09
C ASN A 187 -1.10 -16.38 14.98
N ILE A 188 -1.42 -15.16 14.54
CA ILE A 188 -2.29 -14.24 15.28
C ILE A 188 -3.72 -14.80 15.39
N VAL A 189 -4.24 -15.36 14.30
CA VAL A 189 -5.58 -15.98 14.31
C VAL A 189 -5.61 -17.17 15.27
N ARG A 190 -4.56 -18.00 15.32
CA ARG A 190 -4.47 -19.10 16.30
C ARG A 190 -4.44 -18.57 17.74
N GLU A 191 -3.68 -17.51 18.00
CA GLU A 191 -3.56 -16.91 19.33
C GLU A 191 -4.88 -16.28 19.81
N GLN A 192 -5.57 -15.55 18.94
CA GLN A 192 -6.87 -14.96 19.26
C GLN A 192 -7.95 -16.03 19.47
N LEU A 193 -7.94 -17.12 18.70
CA LEU A 193 -8.90 -18.20 18.89
C LEU A 193 -8.64 -19.01 20.16
N ALA A 194 -7.38 -19.18 20.56
CA ALA A 194 -7.04 -19.75 21.86
C ALA A 194 -7.59 -18.91 23.02
N ARG A 195 -7.62 -17.57 22.85
CA ARG A 195 -8.21 -16.63 23.83
C ARG A 195 -9.75 -16.60 23.83
N VAL A 196 -10.39 -17.06 22.75
CA VAL A 196 -11.87 -17.01 22.57
C VAL A 196 -12.53 -18.36 22.88
N SER A 197 -11.74 -19.43 23.04
CA SER A 197 -12.21 -20.80 23.28
C SER A 197 -12.14 -21.24 24.76
N LEU A 198 -11.84 -20.30 25.67
CA LEU A 198 -11.94 -20.41 27.13
C LEU A 198 -13.05 -19.49 27.62
#